data_AF-A0AB73TBM1-F1
#
_entry.id   AF-A0AB73TBM1-F1
#
_cell.length_a   1.000
_cell.length_b   1.000
_cell.length_c   1.000
_cell.angle_alpha   90.00
_cell.angle_beta   90.00
_cell.angle_gamma   90.00
#
_symmetry.space_group_name_H-M   'P 1'
#
loop_
_entity.id
_entity.type
_entity.pdbx_description
1 polymer ?
#
loop_
_entity_poly.entity_id
_entity_poly.type
_entity_poly.pdbx_seq_one_letter_code
_entity_poly.pdbx_strand_id
1 'polypeptide(L)'
;MHRSTAFVRRACAVGTATALIGLTTGLGVMTATTAYAAEAPADTAATAPAVSGGDSTAPTAPGLPADAGTAAGAPTGTAPTAPPVADPTSPAPTATPTPTAGDAPTGTTPTAAAPTAAAPVAPTAVSTATVKLSGTAKVGSTLVATTSGFTKPTSFSYLWSVGGVATDIDDGSYVVQPGDVTKVVTVTVTNTLRDDSVEVASAKSAAVTQDPVFVDAAGKPVTAGLDPDGERFALDTTAGEAFSYTFRATGSPAPTFALAWAYPDEAEDDGEDPEGTPDDQLPDGVTFDAATGVLSGTTEDALYSEFAVTATSGGTTVTQYVELNVDAAAAAGVQVFSADRASFLQYIKSGIDDDGPTDGTLTSWIIDARGHVTTEIEKYHFSSDSWESETTDIDGGRPTVKQGGTLLVNGDLVDRFGNTVTDEDGNSPELAVTSDIASDVVREDPDLGDYGNFLNVTFPHASVHNLTAAAGDFATSFAVEVVPTATAPVSTPPVVTPPVAAAPIGTVPARTAAHAHAHGRLAYTGSDATDSLPWALAMLAAGAALVGLRTVRRRAQR
;
A
#
# COMPACT_ATOMS: atom_id res chain seq x y z
N MET A 1 17.98 5.01 -21.09
CA MET A 1 17.83 3.61 -20.64
C MET A 1 18.01 3.60 -19.13
N HIS A 2 16.95 3.98 -18.40
CA HIS A 2 16.91 3.85 -16.96
C HIS A 2 16.50 2.42 -16.65
N ARG A 3 17.37 1.65 -15.99
CA ARG A 3 16.99 0.37 -15.40
C ARG A 3 16.13 0.70 -14.19
N SER A 4 14.91 0.16 -14.18
CA SER A 4 13.94 0.36 -13.11
C SER A 4 14.51 -0.17 -11.80
N THR A 5 14.71 0.73 -10.83
CA THR A 5 15.09 0.43 -9.44
C THR A 5 13.94 -0.19 -8.64
N ALA A 6 12.71 -0.17 -9.20
CA ALA A 6 11.50 -0.69 -8.56
C ALA A 6 11.54 -2.22 -8.32
N PHE A 7 12.18 -3.00 -9.21
CA PHE A 7 12.19 -4.46 -9.08
C PHE A 7 13.11 -4.96 -7.95
N VAL A 8 14.17 -4.22 -7.64
CA VAL A 8 15.08 -4.54 -6.51
C VAL A 8 14.44 -4.11 -5.19
N ARG A 9 13.73 -2.96 -5.18
CA ARG A 9 12.95 -2.49 -4.01
C ARG A 9 11.79 -3.43 -3.65
N ARG A 10 11.13 -4.05 -4.64
CA ARG A 10 10.03 -5.02 -4.42
C ARG A 10 10.45 -6.29 -3.69
N ALA A 11 11.68 -6.76 -3.84
CA ALA A 11 12.12 -7.99 -3.15
C ALA A 11 12.41 -7.75 -1.65
N CYS A 12 12.86 -6.54 -1.29
CA CYS A 12 13.15 -6.19 0.10
C CYS A 12 11.92 -5.69 0.87
N ALA A 13 11.01 -4.92 0.24
CA ALA A 13 9.80 -4.43 0.90
C ALA A 13 8.78 -5.54 1.22
N VAL A 14 8.72 -6.60 0.41
CA VAL A 14 7.88 -7.79 0.68
C VAL A 14 8.37 -8.57 1.90
N GLY A 15 9.66 -8.50 2.23
CA GLY A 15 10.21 -9.06 3.47
C GLY A 15 9.72 -8.38 4.74
N THR A 16 9.32 -7.11 4.65
CA THR A 16 8.81 -6.31 5.78
C THR A 16 7.28 -6.15 5.81
N ALA A 17 6.58 -6.51 4.74
CA ALA A 17 5.11 -6.42 4.63
C ALA A 17 4.36 -7.73 4.94
N THR A 18 5.07 -8.84 5.24
CA THR A 18 4.41 -10.11 5.60
C THR A 18 4.23 -10.24 7.11
N ALA A 19 3.43 -9.35 7.71
CA ALA A 19 2.98 -9.45 9.10
C ALA A 19 1.53 -8.98 9.22
N LEU A 20 0.63 -9.62 8.47
CA LEU A 20 -0.80 -9.81 8.76
C LEU A 20 -1.50 -10.38 7.51
N ILE A 21 -1.41 -11.71 7.31
CA ILE A 21 -2.39 -12.45 6.50
C ILE A 21 -2.71 -13.75 7.26
N GLY A 22 -4.00 -13.96 7.50
CA GLY A 22 -4.56 -15.10 8.22
C GLY A 22 -4.21 -16.43 7.56
N LEU A 23 -3.82 -17.38 8.40
CA LEU A 23 -3.44 -18.73 7.99
C LEU A 23 -4.70 -19.59 7.92
N THR A 24 -5.35 -19.65 6.74
CA THR A 24 -6.28 -20.75 6.43
C THR A 24 -5.62 -21.71 5.43
N THR A 25 -5.35 -22.91 5.94
CA THR A 25 -4.99 -24.18 5.30
C THR A 25 -5.12 -24.31 3.77
N GLY A 26 -4.07 -24.84 3.13
CA GLY A 26 -4.14 -25.45 1.80
C GLY A 26 -2.82 -26.07 1.33
N LEU A 27 -2.56 -27.32 1.70
CA LEU A 27 -1.40 -28.11 1.25
C LEU A 27 -1.24 -28.14 -0.28
N GLY A 28 -0.03 -27.88 -0.76
CA GLY A 28 0.37 -28.07 -2.17
C GLY A 28 1.89 -28.09 -2.34
N VAL A 29 2.48 -29.29 -2.26
CA VAL A 29 3.90 -29.57 -2.46
C VAL A 29 4.39 -29.11 -3.85
N MET A 30 5.40 -28.25 -3.91
CA MET A 30 6.31 -28.15 -5.07
C MET A 30 7.75 -27.89 -4.62
N THR A 31 8.61 -28.89 -4.84
CA THR A 31 10.05 -28.88 -4.62
C THR A 31 10.77 -27.96 -5.61
N ALA A 32 11.60 -27.04 -5.11
CA ALA A 32 12.61 -26.34 -5.91
C ALA A 32 14.02 -26.73 -5.44
N THR A 33 14.72 -27.50 -6.28
CA THR A 33 16.15 -27.84 -6.15
C THR A 33 17.01 -26.59 -6.36
N THR A 34 17.77 -26.19 -5.34
CA THR A 34 18.86 -25.22 -5.48
C THR A 34 20.14 -25.91 -5.94
N ALA A 35 20.65 -25.50 -7.10
CA ALA A 35 21.94 -25.93 -7.62
C ALA A 35 23.07 -25.20 -6.89
N TYR A 36 23.92 -25.96 -6.20
CA TYR A 36 25.18 -25.51 -5.61
C TYR A 36 26.20 -25.24 -6.73
N ALA A 37 26.84 -24.06 -6.73
CA ALA A 37 28.06 -23.82 -7.50
C ALA A 37 29.25 -23.70 -6.54
N ALA A 38 30.24 -24.55 -6.79
CA ALA A 38 31.38 -24.84 -5.94
C ALA A 38 32.44 -23.74 -5.93
N GLU A 39 33.09 -23.65 -4.77
CA GLU A 39 34.26 -22.85 -4.44
C GLU A 39 35.55 -23.37 -5.12
N ALA A 40 36.46 -22.46 -5.48
CA ALA A 40 37.85 -22.75 -5.87
C ALA A 40 38.72 -21.46 -5.72
N PRO A 41 40.04 -21.54 -5.50
CA PRO A 41 40.67 -20.98 -4.30
C PRO A 41 41.60 -19.76 -4.54
N ALA A 42 42.06 -19.22 -3.40
CA ALA A 42 42.94 -18.07 -3.22
C ALA A 42 44.32 -18.20 -3.89
N ASP A 43 44.86 -17.06 -4.34
CA ASP A 43 46.29 -16.87 -4.58
C ASP A 43 46.77 -15.43 -4.23
N THR A 44 47.53 -15.37 -3.14
CA THR A 44 48.78 -14.65 -2.82
C THR A 44 49.17 -13.31 -3.51
N ALA A 45 49.22 -12.26 -2.66
CA ALA A 45 50.21 -11.16 -2.52
C ALA A 45 50.56 -10.20 -3.68
N ALA A 46 50.40 -8.89 -3.43
CA ALA A 46 51.44 -7.87 -3.68
C ALA A 46 51.10 -6.48 -3.06
N THR A 47 51.89 -6.10 -2.05
CA THR A 47 52.68 -4.85 -1.95
C THR A 47 51.99 -3.48 -2.16
N ALA A 48 51.86 -2.74 -1.05
CA ALA A 48 51.70 -1.28 -1.03
C ALA A 48 52.94 -0.54 -1.56
N PRO A 49 52.77 0.73 -1.98
CA PRO A 49 53.64 1.73 -1.37
C PRO A 49 52.97 3.09 -1.05
N ALA A 50 53.46 3.63 0.07
CA ALA A 50 53.88 5.01 0.31
C ALA A 50 52.85 6.16 0.40
N VAL A 51 52.82 6.68 1.62
CA VAL A 51 52.30 7.96 2.09
C VAL A 51 53.26 9.11 1.73
N SER A 52 52.71 10.25 1.36
CA SER A 52 53.32 11.60 1.41
C SER A 52 52.11 12.54 1.57
N GLY A 53 51.90 13.37 2.59
CA GLY A 53 52.82 14.15 3.42
C GLY A 53 52.88 15.57 2.87
N GLY A 54 52.05 16.51 3.38
CA GLY A 54 52.26 17.95 3.13
C GLY A 54 51.04 18.88 3.18
N ASP A 55 50.78 19.40 4.38
CA ASP A 55 50.39 20.77 4.76
C ASP A 55 49.09 21.49 4.33
N SER A 56 48.44 21.97 5.41
CA SER A 56 47.43 23.02 5.55
C SER A 56 47.77 24.34 4.86
N THR A 57 46.77 24.98 4.25
CA THR A 57 46.49 26.42 4.43
C THR A 57 45.04 26.73 3.99
N ALA A 58 44.20 27.18 4.92
CA ALA A 58 43.02 27.99 4.59
C ALA A 58 43.48 29.39 4.13
N PRO A 59 42.72 30.15 3.32
CA PRO A 59 41.67 30.98 3.95
C PRO A 59 40.46 31.39 3.07
N THR A 60 39.46 31.95 3.75
CA THR A 60 38.60 33.08 3.34
C THR A 60 37.17 32.79 2.85
N ALA A 61 36.22 33.24 3.67
CA ALA A 61 34.82 33.48 3.38
C ALA A 61 34.60 34.77 2.57
N PRO A 62 33.46 34.86 1.87
CA PRO A 62 32.65 36.09 1.80
C PRO A 62 31.20 35.74 2.22
N GLY A 63 30.51 36.45 3.11
CA GLY A 63 30.30 37.89 3.15
C GLY A 63 28.80 38.15 2.93
N LEU A 64 28.05 38.38 4.01
CA LEU A 64 26.66 38.86 4.03
C LEU A 64 26.52 40.22 3.31
N PRO A 65 25.30 40.56 2.87
CA PRO A 65 24.80 41.91 3.07
C PRO A 65 23.55 41.94 3.95
N ALA A 66 23.50 42.99 4.76
CA ALA A 66 22.45 43.32 5.69
C ALA A 66 21.30 44.10 5.02
N ASP A 67 20.10 43.82 5.55
CA ASP A 67 19.06 44.75 6.02
C ASP A 67 18.58 45.92 5.15
N ALA A 68 17.28 45.92 4.88
CA ALA A 68 16.46 47.12 4.69
C ALA A 68 15.01 46.81 5.11
N GLY A 69 14.61 47.38 6.24
CA GLY A 69 13.24 47.32 6.74
C GLY A 69 12.27 48.22 5.96
N THR A 70 10.96 48.01 6.17
CA THR A 70 9.99 48.99 6.71
C THR A 70 8.54 48.59 6.41
N ALA A 71 7.82 48.32 7.50
CA ALA A 71 6.43 48.69 7.84
C ALA A 71 5.22 48.42 6.90
N ALA A 72 4.27 47.67 7.49
CA ALA A 72 2.89 48.05 7.81
C ALA A 72 1.96 48.60 6.70
N GLY A 73 0.86 47.87 6.48
CA GLY A 73 -0.35 48.38 5.86
C GLY A 73 -1.49 47.37 5.89
N ALA A 74 -2.32 47.41 6.94
CA ALA A 74 -3.67 46.85 6.92
C ALA A 74 -4.60 47.69 6.03
N PRO A 75 -5.62 47.08 5.41
CA PRO A 75 -6.99 47.54 5.62
C PRO A 75 -7.95 46.36 5.86
N THR A 76 -8.72 46.34 6.96
CA THR A 76 -10.15 46.71 7.03
C THR A 76 -11.01 46.10 5.92
N GLY A 77 -11.87 45.15 6.31
CA GLY A 77 -12.80 44.45 5.43
C GLY A 77 -14.03 45.26 5.01
N THR A 78 -14.94 44.59 4.29
CA THR A 78 -16.42 44.70 4.41
C THR A 78 -17.03 43.72 3.40
N ALA A 79 -17.90 42.83 3.88
CA ALA A 79 -18.78 41.99 3.08
C ALA A 79 -19.92 42.81 2.47
N PRO A 80 -20.46 42.44 1.29
CA PRO A 80 -21.79 42.90 0.90
C PRO A 80 -22.82 41.77 1.01
N THR A 81 -23.87 42.13 1.73
CA THR A 81 -25.16 41.49 1.95
C THR A 81 -25.98 41.32 0.64
N ALA A 82 -26.80 40.27 0.60
CA ALA A 82 -27.80 39.96 -0.42
C ALA A 82 -28.96 40.97 -0.52
N PRO A 83 -29.70 40.97 -1.65
CA PRO A 83 -31.14 41.28 -1.63
C PRO A 83 -31.96 40.30 -2.55
N PRO A 84 -33.31 40.34 -2.61
CA PRO A 84 -34.16 39.29 -2.01
C PRO A 84 -35.04 38.51 -3.00
N VAL A 85 -35.69 37.49 -2.42
CA VAL A 85 -36.78 36.61 -2.88
C VAL A 85 -37.84 37.30 -3.77
N ALA A 86 -38.23 36.61 -4.85
CA ALA A 86 -39.56 36.69 -5.45
C ALA A 86 -39.96 35.38 -6.15
N ASP A 87 -40.94 34.70 -5.57
CA ASP A 87 -41.87 33.75 -6.20
C ASP A 87 -43.26 34.22 -5.71
N PRO A 88 -44.34 34.28 -6.53
CA PRO A 88 -45.01 33.05 -6.94
C PRO A 88 -45.78 33.09 -8.29
N THR A 89 -46.21 31.89 -8.70
CA THR A 89 -47.49 31.51 -9.36
C THR A 89 -47.46 30.91 -10.78
N SER A 90 -47.86 29.63 -10.79
CA SER A 90 -48.36 28.79 -11.88
C SER A 90 -49.70 29.30 -12.45
N PRO A 91 -50.08 28.90 -13.68
CA PRO A 91 -51.22 27.99 -13.78
C PRO A 91 -51.06 26.81 -14.77
N ALA A 92 -51.87 25.80 -14.50
CA ALA A 92 -51.99 24.45 -15.05
C ALA A 92 -52.61 24.34 -16.47
N PRO A 93 -52.51 23.16 -17.14
CA PRO A 93 -52.99 22.93 -18.52
C PRO A 93 -54.42 22.38 -18.58
N THR A 94 -55.10 22.48 -19.72
CA THR A 94 -56.42 21.85 -19.93
C THR A 94 -56.65 21.33 -21.36
N ALA A 95 -56.89 20.01 -21.39
CA ALA A 95 -57.80 19.18 -22.19
C ALA A 95 -57.67 19.00 -23.73
N THR A 96 -57.40 17.73 -24.05
CA THR A 96 -57.78 16.92 -25.23
C THR A 96 -59.30 16.81 -25.43
N PRO A 97 -59.79 16.62 -26.67
CA PRO A 97 -61.06 15.93 -26.90
C PRO A 97 -60.92 14.66 -27.79
N THR A 98 -61.74 13.66 -27.45
CA THR A 98 -62.00 12.40 -28.17
C THR A 98 -63.38 12.50 -28.87
N PRO A 99 -63.62 11.86 -30.04
CA PRO A 99 -64.85 12.02 -30.82
C PRO A 99 -65.90 10.94 -30.52
N THR A 100 -67.19 11.19 -30.80
CA THR A 100 -68.21 10.15 -31.03
C THR A 100 -69.38 10.64 -31.89
N ALA A 101 -69.55 9.95 -33.04
CA ALA A 101 -70.73 9.52 -33.83
C ALA A 101 -71.99 10.38 -34.05
N GLY A 102 -72.49 10.36 -35.31
CA GLY A 102 -73.86 9.87 -35.58
C GLY A 102 -74.84 10.72 -36.43
N ASP A 103 -74.87 10.41 -37.73
CA ASP A 103 -76.05 10.29 -38.64
C ASP A 103 -76.82 11.50 -39.26
N ALA A 104 -77.33 11.24 -40.47
CA ALA A 104 -77.89 12.10 -41.54
C ALA A 104 -79.44 12.29 -41.45
N PRO A 105 -80.25 12.70 -42.48
CA PRO A 105 -80.03 13.14 -43.87
C PRO A 105 -80.95 14.31 -44.39
N THR A 106 -81.10 14.41 -45.74
CA THR A 106 -82.02 15.22 -46.62
C THR A 106 -81.43 16.53 -47.16
N GLY A 107 -81.51 16.92 -48.44
CA GLY A 107 -82.09 16.38 -49.68
C GLY A 107 -82.16 17.50 -50.75
N THR A 108 -82.08 17.12 -52.03
CA THR A 108 -82.49 17.83 -53.29
C THR A 108 -81.51 18.72 -54.10
N THR A 109 -81.39 18.30 -55.36
CA THR A 109 -80.70 18.72 -56.62
C THR A 109 -81.43 19.91 -57.33
N PRO A 110 -81.08 20.45 -58.56
CA PRO A 110 -79.94 20.22 -59.48
C PRO A 110 -79.40 21.44 -60.32
N THR A 111 -78.36 21.16 -61.14
CA THR A 111 -78.06 21.70 -62.51
C THR A 111 -77.12 22.92 -62.67
N ALA A 112 -75.90 22.66 -63.19
CA ALA A 112 -75.42 23.11 -64.51
C ALA A 112 -74.02 22.51 -64.79
N ALA A 113 -73.75 22.11 -66.04
CA ALA A 113 -72.62 21.27 -66.45
C ALA A 113 -71.51 22.01 -67.22
N ALA A 114 -70.29 21.43 -67.11
CA ALA A 114 -69.10 21.47 -67.98
C ALA A 114 -68.17 22.72 -67.89
N PRO A 115 -66.82 22.56 -67.91
CA PRO A 115 -66.07 21.59 -68.72
C PRO A 115 -65.18 20.60 -67.94
N THR A 116 -64.85 19.49 -68.60
CA THR A 116 -63.92 18.45 -68.17
C THR A 116 -62.53 19.04 -67.91
N ALA A 117 -62.17 19.17 -66.63
CA ALA A 117 -60.78 19.35 -66.20
C ALA A 117 -60.07 17.98 -66.26
N ALA A 118 -58.83 18.01 -66.75
CA ALA A 118 -57.96 16.85 -66.85
C ALA A 118 -57.91 16.07 -65.53
N ALA A 119 -57.90 14.74 -65.63
CA ALA A 119 -57.71 13.85 -64.49
C ALA A 119 -56.45 14.30 -63.71
N PRO A 120 -56.50 14.37 -62.37
CA PRO A 120 -55.32 14.67 -61.58
C PRO A 120 -54.27 13.60 -61.89
N VAL A 121 -53.08 14.06 -62.28
CA VAL A 121 -51.88 13.22 -62.38
C VAL A 121 -51.73 12.48 -61.05
N ALA A 122 -51.65 11.14 -61.13
CA ALA A 122 -51.37 10.31 -59.98
C ALA A 122 -50.12 10.85 -59.25
N PRO A 123 -50.09 10.86 -57.89
CA PRO A 123 -48.93 11.32 -57.16
C PRO A 123 -47.71 10.51 -57.60
N THR A 124 -46.64 11.21 -57.95
CA THR A 124 -45.31 10.64 -58.21
C THR A 124 -44.98 9.68 -57.07
N ALA A 125 -44.65 8.43 -57.40
CA ALA A 125 -44.30 7.42 -56.41
C ALA A 125 -43.15 7.96 -55.53
N VAL A 126 -43.39 8.05 -54.23
CA VAL A 126 -42.35 8.37 -53.24
C VAL A 126 -41.33 7.23 -53.28
N SER A 127 -40.05 7.53 -53.44
CA SER A 127 -39.03 6.48 -53.49
C SER A 127 -39.02 5.71 -52.15
N THR A 128 -38.95 4.39 -52.23
CA THR A 128 -38.85 3.49 -51.06
C THR A 128 -37.40 3.25 -50.65
N ALA A 129 -36.45 4.00 -51.22
CA ALA A 129 -35.03 3.82 -51.02
C ALA A 129 -34.64 4.20 -49.58
N THR A 130 -33.92 3.30 -48.92
CA THR A 130 -33.46 3.47 -47.55
C THR A 130 -32.02 3.01 -47.42
N VAL A 131 -31.29 3.64 -46.49
CA VAL A 131 -29.95 3.24 -46.06
C VAL A 131 -30.02 3.01 -44.56
N LYS A 132 -29.40 1.93 -44.11
CA LYS A 132 -29.19 1.65 -42.68
C LYS A 132 -27.70 1.58 -42.42
N LEU A 133 -27.26 2.21 -41.34
CA LEU A 133 -25.91 2.02 -40.80
C LEU A 133 -25.93 0.90 -39.76
N SER A 134 -25.01 -0.04 -39.89
CA SER A 134 -24.65 -1.01 -38.85
C SER A 134 -23.24 -0.72 -38.33
N GLY A 135 -22.94 -1.18 -37.11
CA GLY A 135 -21.69 -0.88 -36.40
C GLY A 135 -21.88 0.17 -35.30
N THR A 136 -20.92 0.21 -34.36
CA THR A 136 -20.91 1.17 -33.27
C THR A 136 -20.14 2.41 -33.70
N ALA A 137 -20.69 3.60 -33.46
CA ALA A 137 -19.99 4.87 -33.68
C ALA A 137 -18.95 5.09 -32.58
N LYS A 138 -17.83 4.37 -32.68
CA LYS A 138 -16.75 4.37 -31.69
C LYS A 138 -15.43 4.30 -32.41
N VAL A 139 -14.42 5.05 -31.96
CA VAL A 139 -13.07 5.07 -32.56
C VAL A 139 -12.54 3.65 -32.77
N GLY A 140 -12.00 3.37 -33.96
CA GLY A 140 -11.48 2.07 -34.37
C GLY A 140 -12.54 1.06 -34.82
N SER A 141 -13.84 1.34 -34.64
CA SER A 141 -14.92 0.50 -35.16
C SER A 141 -15.25 0.82 -36.62
N THR A 142 -15.87 -0.13 -37.32
CA THR A 142 -16.31 0.04 -38.72
C THR A 142 -17.82 0.22 -38.79
N LEU A 143 -18.26 1.28 -39.46
CA LEU A 143 -19.64 1.50 -39.87
C LEU A 143 -19.87 0.93 -41.27
N VAL A 144 -20.99 0.24 -41.50
CA VAL A 144 -21.34 -0.35 -42.80
C VAL A 144 -22.70 0.13 -43.26
N ALA A 145 -22.77 0.65 -44.48
CA ALA A 145 -23.99 1.11 -45.12
C ALA A 145 -24.69 -0.06 -45.84
N THR A 146 -25.89 -0.40 -45.41
CA THR A 146 -26.76 -1.39 -46.07
C THR A 146 -27.90 -0.68 -46.77
N THR A 147 -28.07 -0.92 -48.07
CA THR A 147 -29.09 -0.29 -48.92
C THR A 147 -30.31 -1.20 -49.10
N SER A 148 -31.51 -0.64 -49.21
CA SER A 148 -32.74 -1.37 -49.52
C SER A 148 -33.76 -0.48 -50.24
N GLY A 149 -34.64 -1.08 -51.05
CA GLY A 149 -35.76 -0.38 -51.69
C GLY A 149 -35.39 0.55 -52.85
N PHE A 150 -34.15 0.51 -53.32
CA PHE A 150 -33.69 1.21 -54.54
C PHE A 150 -34.18 0.49 -55.81
N THR A 151 -34.59 1.26 -56.82
CA THR A 151 -35.10 0.72 -58.08
C THR A 151 -33.95 0.18 -58.94
N LYS A 152 -34.03 -1.09 -59.38
CA LYS A 152 -33.11 -1.74 -60.35
C LYS A 152 -31.66 -1.20 -60.29
N PRO A 153 -30.93 -1.43 -59.19
CA PRO A 153 -29.66 -0.76 -58.94
C PRO A 153 -28.66 -1.07 -60.06
N THR A 154 -28.11 -0.02 -60.66
CA THR A 154 -27.12 -0.12 -61.74
C THR A 154 -25.72 0.21 -61.28
N SER A 155 -25.58 1.19 -60.38
CA SER A 155 -24.34 1.51 -59.67
C SER A 155 -24.64 2.35 -58.43
N PHE A 156 -24.11 1.94 -57.27
CA PHE A 156 -24.14 2.75 -56.06
C PHE A 156 -22.85 3.55 -55.94
N SER A 157 -22.97 4.81 -55.53
CA SER A 157 -21.87 5.63 -55.05
C SER A 157 -22.13 6.03 -53.61
N TYR A 158 -21.08 6.00 -52.78
CA TYR A 158 -21.12 6.37 -51.38
C TYR A 158 -20.36 7.67 -51.19
N LEU A 159 -20.91 8.55 -50.36
CA LEU A 159 -20.23 9.75 -49.89
C LEU A 159 -20.39 9.83 -48.38
N TRP A 160 -19.28 9.62 -47.68
CA TRP A 160 -19.22 9.77 -46.24
C TRP A 160 -18.95 11.23 -45.86
N SER A 161 -19.50 11.65 -44.73
CA SER A 161 -19.23 12.95 -44.14
C SER A 161 -19.16 12.84 -42.62
N VAL A 162 -18.25 13.60 -42.01
CA VAL A 162 -18.06 13.62 -40.56
C VAL A 162 -18.28 15.05 -40.07
N GLY A 163 -19.24 15.24 -39.17
CA GLY A 163 -19.60 16.58 -38.69
C GLY A 163 -20.07 17.52 -39.81
N GLY A 164 -20.61 16.96 -40.90
CA GLY A 164 -21.07 17.72 -42.07
C GLY A 164 -20.00 18.02 -43.13
N VAL A 165 -18.74 17.61 -42.92
CA VAL A 165 -17.66 17.74 -43.91
C VAL A 165 -17.50 16.43 -44.66
N ALA A 166 -17.59 16.46 -45.99
CA ALA A 166 -17.39 15.28 -46.83
C ALA A 166 -15.96 14.74 -46.72
N THR A 167 -15.83 13.41 -46.72
CA THR A 167 -14.54 12.72 -46.79
C THR A 167 -14.29 12.25 -48.23
N ASP A 168 -13.09 11.72 -48.47
CA ASP A 168 -12.69 11.07 -49.72
C ASP A 168 -13.03 9.58 -49.76
N ILE A 169 -13.73 9.07 -48.74
CA ILE A 169 -14.13 7.66 -48.66
C ILE A 169 -15.39 7.43 -49.48
N ASP A 170 -15.31 6.53 -50.46
CA ASP A 170 -16.36 6.18 -51.41
C ASP A 170 -16.81 4.70 -51.34
N ASP A 171 -16.33 3.96 -50.34
CA ASP A 171 -16.72 2.57 -50.09
C ASP A 171 -18.04 2.48 -49.30
N GLY A 172 -18.69 1.31 -49.33
CA GLY A 172 -19.85 1.00 -48.49
C GLY A 172 -19.54 0.90 -46.99
N SER A 173 -18.27 1.07 -46.60
CA SER A 173 -17.82 1.01 -45.21
C SER A 173 -16.97 2.23 -44.82
N TYR A 174 -16.94 2.52 -43.51
CA TYR A 174 -16.18 3.63 -42.93
C TYR A 174 -15.57 3.22 -41.59
N VAL A 175 -14.24 3.28 -41.48
CA VAL A 175 -13.54 3.05 -40.21
C VAL A 175 -13.47 4.36 -39.44
N VAL A 176 -14.07 4.39 -38.25
CA VAL A 176 -14.13 5.57 -37.39
C VAL A 176 -12.74 5.92 -36.88
N GLN A 177 -12.31 7.14 -37.14
CA GLN A 177 -10.99 7.66 -36.81
C GLN A 177 -10.97 8.39 -35.46
N PRO A 178 -9.81 8.52 -34.80
CA PRO A 178 -9.68 9.33 -33.59
C PRO A 178 -10.13 10.79 -33.75
N GLY A 179 -10.00 11.35 -34.96
CA GLY A 179 -10.46 12.71 -35.27
C GLY A 179 -11.97 12.88 -35.36
N ASP A 180 -12.74 11.79 -35.31
CA ASP A 180 -14.20 11.80 -35.46
C ASP A 180 -14.92 11.92 -34.13
N VAL A 181 -14.21 11.81 -33.00
CA VAL A 181 -14.77 11.85 -31.65
C VAL A 181 -15.71 13.03 -31.46
N THR A 182 -16.86 12.79 -30.82
CA THR A 182 -18.01 13.70 -30.64
C THR A 182 -18.78 14.08 -31.92
N LYS A 183 -18.28 13.76 -33.12
CA LYS A 183 -18.95 14.09 -34.39
C LYS A 183 -19.92 12.98 -34.78
N VAL A 184 -20.86 13.33 -35.66
CA VAL A 184 -21.78 12.38 -36.30
C VAL A 184 -21.26 12.03 -37.68
N VAL A 185 -21.17 10.73 -37.97
CA VAL A 185 -20.83 10.21 -39.29
C VAL A 185 -22.13 10.01 -40.09
N THR A 186 -22.16 10.54 -41.31
CA THR A 186 -23.31 10.43 -42.22
C THR A 186 -22.85 9.83 -43.55
N VAL A 187 -23.56 8.80 -44.02
CA VAL A 187 -23.38 8.27 -45.37
C VAL A 187 -24.53 8.72 -46.26
N THR A 188 -24.20 9.18 -47.46
CA THR A 188 -25.17 9.44 -48.53
C THR A 188 -24.91 8.45 -49.66
N VAL A 189 -25.93 7.68 -50.03
CA VAL A 189 -25.85 6.70 -51.11
C VAL A 189 -26.66 7.20 -52.30
N THR A 190 -26.03 7.27 -53.46
CA THR A 190 -26.66 7.65 -54.73
C THR A 190 -26.69 6.45 -55.67
N ASN A 191 -27.88 6.07 -56.12
CA ASN A 191 -28.10 5.09 -57.19
C ASN A 191 -28.39 5.85 -58.50
N THR A 192 -27.55 5.64 -59.51
CA THR A 192 -27.77 6.24 -60.85
C THR A 192 -28.41 5.19 -61.76
N LEU A 193 -29.62 5.49 -62.24
CA LEU A 193 -30.42 4.63 -63.11
C LEU A 193 -29.97 4.75 -64.58
N ARG A 194 -30.44 3.83 -65.43
CA ARG A 194 -30.07 3.81 -66.87
C ARG A 194 -30.57 5.00 -67.68
N ASP A 195 -31.57 5.71 -67.17
CA ASP A 195 -32.14 6.92 -67.77
C ASP A 195 -31.52 8.20 -67.19
N ASP A 196 -30.37 8.08 -66.52
CA ASP A 196 -29.61 9.13 -65.83
C ASP A 196 -30.35 9.78 -64.64
N SER A 197 -31.52 9.26 -64.25
CA SER A 197 -32.19 9.69 -63.01
C SER A 197 -31.47 9.13 -61.77
N VAL A 198 -31.56 9.86 -60.65
CA VAL A 198 -30.87 9.50 -59.40
C VAL A 198 -31.84 9.26 -58.25
N GLU A 199 -31.57 8.21 -57.47
CA GLU A 199 -32.20 7.98 -56.17
C GLU A 199 -31.16 8.19 -55.07
N VAL A 200 -31.50 8.99 -54.06
CA VAL A 200 -30.59 9.32 -52.95
C VAL A 200 -31.23 8.94 -51.63
N ALA A 201 -30.48 8.26 -50.77
CA ALA A 201 -30.86 8.04 -49.37
C ALA A 201 -29.65 8.22 -48.46
N SER A 202 -29.89 8.59 -47.21
CA SER A 202 -28.83 8.83 -46.22
C SER A 202 -29.14 8.20 -44.89
N ALA A 203 -28.09 7.93 -44.13
CA ALA A 203 -28.17 7.46 -42.75
C ALA A 203 -27.12 8.16 -41.89
N LYS A 204 -27.45 8.37 -40.62
CA LYS A 204 -26.58 9.03 -39.63
C LYS A 204 -26.27 8.08 -38.49
N SER A 205 -25.05 8.13 -38.00
CA SER A 205 -24.63 7.44 -36.78
C SER A 205 -25.07 8.22 -35.53
N ALA A 206 -24.89 7.62 -34.35
CA ALA A 206 -24.77 8.39 -33.12
C ALA A 206 -23.47 9.23 -33.11
N ALA A 207 -23.31 10.13 -32.14
CA ALA A 207 -22.04 10.81 -31.93
C ALA A 207 -20.94 9.78 -31.60
N VAL A 208 -19.75 9.96 -32.19
CA VAL A 208 -18.64 9.03 -32.01
C VAL A 208 -18.11 9.07 -30.58
N THR A 209 -18.03 7.89 -29.95
CA THR A 209 -17.46 7.68 -28.62
C THR A 209 -16.02 7.19 -28.67
N GLN A 210 -15.33 7.27 -27.54
CA GLN A 210 -13.98 6.77 -27.35
C GLN A 210 -13.87 6.16 -25.96
N ASP A 211 -13.28 4.96 -25.88
CA ASP A 211 -13.03 4.31 -24.60
C ASP A 211 -12.08 5.14 -23.73
N PRO A 212 -12.21 5.03 -22.40
CA PRO A 212 -11.28 5.68 -21.50
C PRO A 212 -9.88 5.07 -21.66
N VAL A 213 -8.86 5.91 -21.64
CA VAL A 213 -7.44 5.52 -21.64
C VAL A 213 -6.70 6.42 -20.68
N PHE A 214 -5.99 5.86 -19.70
CA PHE A 214 -5.11 6.63 -18.82
C PHE A 214 -3.96 7.24 -19.62
N VAL A 215 -3.64 8.50 -19.34
CA VAL A 215 -2.61 9.26 -20.02
C VAL A 215 -1.72 10.02 -19.05
N ASP A 216 -0.50 10.31 -19.47
CA ASP A 216 0.41 11.18 -18.73
C ASP A 216 0.04 12.66 -18.88
N ALA A 217 0.83 13.55 -18.27
CA ALA A 217 0.63 14.99 -18.37
C ALA A 217 0.74 15.54 -19.81
N ALA A 218 1.39 14.81 -20.72
CA ALA A 218 1.50 15.15 -22.15
C ALA A 218 0.36 14.53 -23.00
N GLY A 219 -0.55 13.77 -22.39
CA GLY A 219 -1.65 13.10 -23.08
C GLY A 219 -1.24 11.79 -23.76
N LYS A 220 -0.05 11.25 -23.46
CA LYS A 220 0.39 9.97 -24.00
C LYS A 220 -0.18 8.82 -23.16
N PRO A 221 -0.64 7.71 -23.78
CA PRO A 221 -1.13 6.55 -23.04
C PRO A 221 -0.13 6.00 -22.03
N VAL A 222 -0.62 5.73 -20.82
CA VAL A 222 0.11 5.05 -19.74
C VAL A 222 -0.32 3.58 -19.74
N THR A 223 0.65 2.67 -19.85
CA THR A 223 0.40 1.22 -19.86
C THR A 223 0.73 0.54 -18.54
N ALA A 224 1.41 1.23 -17.62
CA ALA A 224 1.74 0.70 -16.31
C ALA A 224 0.49 0.64 -15.41
N GLY A 225 0.42 -0.42 -14.59
CA GLY A 225 -0.70 -0.65 -13.68
C GLY A 225 -2.01 -1.06 -14.36
N LEU A 226 -2.05 -1.45 -15.64
CA LEU A 226 -3.32 -1.83 -16.29
C LEU A 226 -3.71 -3.32 -16.14
N ASP A 227 -2.80 -4.13 -15.62
CA ASP A 227 -2.99 -5.57 -15.39
C ASP A 227 -3.11 -5.82 -13.87
N PRO A 228 -4.20 -6.43 -13.36
CA PRO A 228 -4.35 -6.72 -11.93
C PRO A 228 -3.21 -7.57 -11.37
N ASP A 229 -2.69 -8.50 -12.17
CA ASP A 229 -1.62 -9.42 -11.77
C ASP A 229 -0.22 -8.91 -12.17
N GLY A 230 -0.15 -7.70 -12.74
CA GLY A 230 1.05 -7.13 -13.32
C GLY A 230 1.79 -6.15 -12.42
N GLU A 231 2.73 -5.41 -13.02
CA GLU A 231 3.42 -4.33 -12.32
C GLU A 231 2.45 -3.16 -12.04
N ARG A 232 2.28 -2.84 -10.75
CA ARG A 232 1.60 -1.63 -10.28
C ARG A 232 2.21 -0.35 -10.88
N PHE A 233 1.39 0.68 -10.99
CA PHE A 233 1.83 2.02 -11.31
C PHE A 233 2.46 2.66 -10.07
N ALA A 234 3.78 2.87 -10.10
CA ALA A 234 4.52 3.35 -8.94
C ALA A 234 4.39 4.87 -8.74
N LEU A 235 4.07 5.25 -7.51
CA LEU A 235 4.14 6.61 -6.97
C LEU A 235 5.04 6.60 -5.73
N ASP A 236 5.92 7.57 -5.63
CA ASP A 236 6.84 7.72 -4.51
C ASP A 236 6.64 9.08 -3.84
N THR A 237 6.74 9.09 -2.51
CA THR A 237 6.81 10.31 -1.70
C THR A 237 7.62 10.04 -0.44
N THR A 238 7.87 11.07 0.35
CA THR A 238 8.55 10.97 1.64
C THR A 238 7.62 11.38 2.78
N ALA A 239 7.74 10.71 3.92
CA ALA A 239 6.97 10.99 5.12
C ALA A 239 7.08 12.48 5.52
N GLY A 240 5.93 13.10 5.78
CA GLY A 240 5.78 14.51 6.13
C GLY A 240 5.96 15.49 4.97
N GLU A 241 6.18 15.03 3.73
CA GLU A 241 6.15 15.89 2.56
C GLU A 241 4.72 15.97 1.97
N ALA A 242 4.36 17.16 1.49
CA ALA A 242 3.10 17.34 0.79
C ALA A 242 3.16 16.68 -0.59
N PHE A 243 2.27 15.74 -0.84
CA PHE A 243 2.19 14.96 -2.07
C PHE A 243 0.96 15.35 -2.89
N SER A 244 1.09 15.37 -4.22
CA SER A 244 -0.03 15.46 -5.15
C SER A 244 0.27 14.80 -6.48
N TYR A 245 -0.65 13.95 -6.94
CA TYR A 245 -0.63 13.34 -8.25
C TYR A 245 -2.02 13.44 -8.90
N THR A 246 -2.07 13.76 -10.20
CA THR A 246 -3.33 13.84 -10.95
C THR A 246 -3.41 12.69 -11.93
N PHE A 247 -4.35 11.77 -11.70
CA PHE A 247 -4.76 10.78 -12.68
C PHE A 247 -5.48 11.48 -13.84
N ARG A 248 -5.11 11.12 -15.07
CA ARG A 248 -5.65 11.71 -16.28
C ARG A 248 -6.10 10.59 -17.20
N ALA A 249 -7.25 10.77 -17.82
CA ALA A 249 -7.76 9.85 -18.81
C ALA A 249 -8.38 10.63 -19.97
N THR A 250 -8.16 10.14 -21.19
CA THR A 250 -8.91 10.57 -22.38
C THR A 250 -10.09 9.65 -22.60
N GLY A 251 -11.19 10.14 -23.16
CA GLY A 251 -12.36 9.34 -23.51
C GLY A 251 -13.49 10.24 -23.98
N SER A 252 -14.49 9.67 -24.63
CA SER A 252 -15.71 10.37 -25.03
C SER A 252 -16.92 9.47 -24.79
N PRO A 253 -17.85 9.84 -23.90
CA PRO A 253 -17.90 11.07 -23.08
C PRO A 253 -16.67 11.29 -22.15
N ALA A 254 -16.53 12.49 -21.58
CA ALA A 254 -15.42 12.77 -20.68
C ALA A 254 -15.37 11.73 -19.53
N PRO A 255 -14.21 11.10 -19.25
CA PRO A 255 -14.14 10.08 -18.21
C PRO A 255 -14.42 10.63 -16.80
N THR A 256 -15.05 9.81 -15.96
CA THR A 256 -15.17 10.02 -14.51
C THR A 256 -14.22 9.08 -13.76
N PHE A 257 -13.70 9.51 -12.63
CA PHE A 257 -12.80 8.69 -11.80
C PHE A 257 -13.48 8.18 -10.53
N ALA A 258 -12.97 7.07 -10.00
CA ALA A 258 -13.28 6.55 -8.67
C ALA A 258 -12.14 5.67 -8.15
N LEU A 259 -12.01 5.56 -6.82
CA LEU A 259 -11.16 4.53 -6.22
C LEU A 259 -11.78 3.14 -6.38
N ALA A 260 -10.93 2.12 -6.39
CA ALA A 260 -11.28 0.72 -6.38
C ALA A 260 -10.25 -0.07 -5.55
N TRP A 261 -10.60 -1.31 -5.22
CA TRP A 261 -9.73 -2.24 -4.50
C TRP A 261 -8.47 -2.59 -5.31
N ALA A 262 -7.32 -2.67 -4.64
CA ALA A 262 -6.05 -3.10 -5.24
C ALA A 262 -6.13 -4.55 -5.75
N TYR A 263 -6.95 -5.36 -5.10
CA TYR A 263 -7.19 -6.76 -5.37
C TYR A 263 -8.67 -6.96 -5.73
N PRO A 264 -9.00 -7.32 -6.98
CA PRO A 264 -10.38 -7.37 -7.45
C PRO A 264 -11.28 -8.38 -6.70
N ASP A 265 -10.69 -9.41 -6.10
CA ASP A 265 -11.36 -10.42 -5.28
C ASP A 265 -11.82 -9.89 -3.92
N GLU A 266 -11.18 -8.85 -3.38
CA GLU A 266 -11.66 -8.14 -2.18
C GLU A 266 -12.98 -7.40 -2.43
N ALA A 267 -13.31 -7.14 -3.70
CA ALA A 267 -14.59 -6.55 -4.09
C ALA A 267 -15.73 -7.57 -4.24
N GLU A 268 -15.45 -8.87 -4.05
CA GLU A 268 -16.40 -9.97 -4.20
C GLU A 268 -16.65 -10.74 -2.89
N ASP A 269 -15.84 -10.55 -1.84
CA ASP A 269 -15.94 -11.22 -0.53
C ASP A 269 -16.90 -10.53 0.46
N ASP A 270 -17.46 -9.40 0.05
CA ASP A 270 -18.44 -8.64 0.79
C ASP A 270 -19.85 -9.22 0.58
N GLY A 271 -20.29 -10.00 1.58
CA GLY A 271 -21.69 -10.29 1.82
C GLY A 271 -22.55 -9.03 2.00
N GLU A 272 -23.71 -9.13 2.67
CA GLU A 272 -24.71 -8.05 2.73
C GLU A 272 -24.26 -6.78 3.51
N ASP A 273 -23.01 -6.72 3.98
CA ASP A 273 -22.37 -5.58 4.66
C ASP A 273 -20.83 -5.60 4.40
N PRO A 274 -20.29 -4.80 3.46
CA PRO A 274 -18.84 -4.70 3.24
C PRO A 274 -18.14 -4.07 4.46
N GLU A 275 -17.21 -4.79 5.07
CA GLU A 275 -16.30 -4.27 6.09
C GLU A 275 -15.22 -3.39 5.42
N GLY A 276 -15.61 -2.18 4.96
CA GLY A 276 -14.67 -1.17 4.45
C GLY A 276 -15.05 -0.55 3.10
N THR A 277 -14.27 0.44 2.71
CA THR A 277 -14.39 1.17 1.45
C THR A 277 -13.03 1.26 0.75
N PRO A 278 -12.97 1.42 -0.58
CA PRO A 278 -11.69 1.58 -1.28
C PRO A 278 -10.79 2.72 -0.75
N ASP A 279 -11.39 3.75 -0.14
CA ASP A 279 -10.69 4.86 0.51
C ASP A 279 -9.86 4.42 1.72
N ASP A 280 -10.23 3.34 2.41
CA ASP A 280 -9.53 2.83 3.61
C ASP A 280 -8.14 2.23 3.28
N GLN A 281 -7.86 1.96 2.00
CA GLN A 281 -6.54 1.51 1.54
C GLN A 281 -5.51 2.65 1.45
N LEU A 282 -5.97 3.91 1.44
CA LEU A 282 -5.09 5.06 1.32
C LEU A 282 -4.34 5.31 2.64
N PRO A 283 -3.08 5.80 2.58
CA PRO A 283 -2.37 6.19 3.78
C PRO A 283 -3.12 7.28 4.56
N ASP A 284 -3.04 7.24 5.89
CA ASP A 284 -3.59 8.28 6.75
C ASP A 284 -3.07 9.67 6.31
N GLY A 285 -4.01 10.61 6.11
CA GLY A 285 -3.70 11.97 5.65
C GLY A 285 -3.59 12.13 4.13
N VAL A 286 -3.79 11.07 3.34
CA VAL A 286 -3.90 11.11 1.87
C VAL A 286 -5.36 10.93 1.45
N THR A 287 -5.80 11.70 0.46
CA THR A 287 -7.19 11.68 -0.04
C THR A 287 -7.25 11.70 -1.56
N PHE A 288 -8.32 11.13 -2.11
CA PHE A 288 -8.60 11.15 -3.55
C PHE A 288 -9.84 11.98 -3.88
N ASP A 289 -9.69 12.98 -4.76
CA ASP A 289 -10.81 13.72 -5.31
C ASP A 289 -11.23 13.11 -6.66
N ALA A 290 -12.33 12.35 -6.64
CA ALA A 290 -12.91 11.71 -7.82
C ALA A 290 -13.38 12.69 -8.91
N ALA A 291 -13.70 13.95 -8.56
CA ALA A 291 -14.13 14.94 -9.53
C ALA A 291 -12.97 15.48 -10.37
N THR A 292 -11.76 15.50 -9.80
CA THR A 292 -10.56 16.03 -10.46
C THR A 292 -9.51 14.97 -10.79
N GLY A 293 -9.65 13.75 -10.24
CA GLY A 293 -8.67 12.68 -10.34
C GLY A 293 -7.41 12.95 -9.51
N VAL A 294 -7.46 13.85 -8.52
CA VAL A 294 -6.28 14.26 -7.75
C VAL A 294 -6.17 13.43 -6.47
N LEU A 295 -5.06 12.71 -6.35
CA LEU A 295 -4.60 12.11 -5.09
C LEU A 295 -3.67 13.10 -4.41
N SER A 296 -3.96 13.52 -3.19
CA SER A 296 -3.12 14.50 -2.48
C SER A 296 -3.25 14.43 -0.97
N GLY A 297 -2.22 14.91 -0.27
CA GLY A 297 -2.20 14.96 1.18
C GLY A 297 -0.81 15.03 1.77
N THR A 298 -0.71 14.68 3.04
CA THR A 298 0.55 14.54 3.76
C THR A 298 0.36 13.43 4.77
N THR A 299 1.21 12.42 4.72
CA THR A 299 1.23 11.31 5.68
C THR A 299 2.56 11.34 6.44
N GLU A 300 2.53 11.01 7.72
CA GLU A 300 3.72 10.99 8.58
C GLU A 300 4.34 9.60 8.69
N ASP A 301 3.63 8.56 8.24
CA ASP A 301 4.11 7.19 8.31
C ASP A 301 4.83 6.80 7.02
N ALA A 302 6.01 6.21 7.17
CA ALA A 302 6.67 5.49 6.09
C ALA A 302 6.01 4.13 5.93
N LEU A 303 5.44 3.87 4.74
CA LEU A 303 4.65 2.69 4.47
C LEU A 303 4.53 2.42 2.99
N TYR A 304 4.03 1.23 2.71
CA TYR A 304 3.64 0.78 1.39
C TYR A 304 2.12 0.62 1.36
N SER A 305 1.46 1.22 0.36
CA SER A 305 0.01 1.10 0.16
C SER A 305 -0.26 0.75 -1.31
N GLU A 306 -1.24 -0.11 -1.53
CA GLU A 306 -1.77 -0.41 -2.86
C GLU A 306 -3.24 -0.04 -2.93
N PHE A 307 -3.68 0.46 -4.08
CA PHE A 307 -5.07 0.77 -4.37
C PHE A 307 -5.27 0.78 -5.88
N ALA A 308 -6.50 0.96 -6.34
CA ALA A 308 -6.78 1.14 -7.76
C ALA A 308 -7.57 2.41 -8.04
N VAL A 309 -7.37 2.97 -9.24
CA VAL A 309 -8.16 4.08 -9.77
C VAL A 309 -8.83 3.63 -11.04
N THR A 310 -10.14 3.84 -11.13
CA THR A 310 -10.92 3.55 -12.33
C THR A 310 -11.17 4.83 -13.12
N ALA A 311 -11.20 4.71 -14.44
CA ALA A 311 -11.69 5.73 -15.35
C ALA A 311 -12.82 5.16 -16.21
N THR A 312 -14.02 5.74 -16.10
CA THR A 312 -15.22 5.27 -16.80
C THR A 312 -15.67 6.29 -17.84
N SER A 313 -15.85 5.85 -19.09
CA SER A 313 -16.40 6.64 -20.19
C SER A 313 -17.38 5.80 -21.00
N GLY A 314 -18.59 6.31 -21.21
CA GLY A 314 -19.59 5.68 -22.09
C GLY A 314 -19.98 4.25 -21.68
N GLY A 315 -19.90 3.92 -20.37
CA GLY A 315 -20.17 2.58 -19.83
C GLY A 315 -19.00 1.60 -19.95
N THR A 316 -17.84 2.03 -20.47
CA THR A 316 -16.60 1.26 -20.43
C THR A 316 -15.73 1.79 -19.29
N THR A 317 -15.14 0.88 -18.51
CA THR A 317 -14.22 1.20 -17.40
C THR A 317 -12.86 0.62 -17.70
N VAL A 318 -11.81 1.39 -17.43
CA VAL A 318 -10.42 0.92 -17.35
C VAL A 318 -9.91 1.17 -15.94
N THR A 319 -9.08 0.26 -15.43
CA THR A 319 -8.52 0.31 -14.08
C THR A 319 -7.01 0.48 -14.16
N GLN A 320 -6.47 1.35 -13.31
CA GLN A 320 -5.05 1.47 -13.05
C GLN A 320 -4.78 1.10 -11.59
N TYR A 321 -4.06 0.00 -11.38
CA TYR A 321 -3.56 -0.47 -10.09
C TYR A 321 -2.28 0.28 -9.74
N VAL A 322 -2.24 0.82 -8.53
CA VAL A 322 -1.24 1.80 -8.08
C VAL A 322 -0.57 1.27 -6.82
N GLU A 323 0.75 1.47 -6.75
CA GLU A 323 1.50 1.35 -5.50
C GLU A 323 1.95 2.76 -5.10
N LEU A 324 1.75 3.12 -3.84
CA LEU A 324 2.28 4.32 -3.22
C LEU A 324 3.31 3.91 -2.17
N ASN A 325 4.57 4.20 -2.47
CA ASN A 325 5.68 4.02 -1.56
C ASN A 325 5.97 5.35 -0.85
N VAL A 326 5.87 5.33 0.49
CA VAL A 326 6.21 6.47 1.34
C VAL A 326 7.52 6.13 2.05
N ASP A 327 8.61 6.72 1.57
CA ASP A 327 9.91 6.58 2.21
C ASP A 327 9.96 7.34 3.54
N ALA A 328 10.75 6.86 4.50
CA ALA A 328 11.03 7.60 5.72
C ALA A 328 11.71 8.95 5.40
N ALA A 329 11.44 9.96 6.22
CA ALA A 329 12.15 11.23 6.11
C ALA A 329 13.63 11.07 6.53
N ALA A 330 14.40 12.16 6.39
CA ALA A 330 15.79 12.14 6.83
C ALA A 330 15.92 11.71 8.31
N ALA A 331 16.92 10.87 8.59
CA ALA A 331 17.22 10.40 9.93
C ALA A 331 17.35 11.57 10.92
N ALA A 332 16.77 11.40 12.10
CA ALA A 332 16.69 12.40 13.16
C ALA A 332 17.21 11.88 14.51
N GLY A 333 17.38 10.57 14.68
CA GLY A 333 18.02 9.99 15.86
C GLY A 333 17.98 8.47 15.87
N VAL A 334 18.37 7.88 17.01
CA VAL A 334 18.31 6.44 17.25
C VAL A 334 17.15 6.15 18.20
N GLN A 335 16.21 5.31 17.80
CA GLN A 335 15.21 4.78 18.71
C GLN A 335 15.66 3.41 19.21
N VAL A 336 15.51 3.17 20.51
CA VAL A 336 16.02 1.96 21.16
C VAL A 336 14.87 1.20 21.80
N PHE A 337 14.84 -0.10 21.57
CA PHE A 337 14.05 -1.07 22.31
C PHE A 337 14.93 -1.73 23.37
N SER A 338 14.39 -1.96 24.57
CA SER A 338 15.04 -2.80 25.57
C SER A 338 14.04 -3.65 26.34
N ALA A 339 14.46 -4.85 26.73
CA ALA A 339 13.71 -5.74 27.61
C ALA A 339 14.66 -6.64 28.42
N ASP A 340 14.18 -7.24 29.50
CA ASP A 340 14.91 -8.34 30.13
C ASP A 340 15.04 -9.50 29.14
N ARG A 341 16.28 -9.94 28.88
CA ARG A 341 16.56 -10.94 27.84
C ARG A 341 15.83 -12.25 28.07
N ALA A 342 15.82 -12.75 29.31
CA ALA A 342 15.20 -14.02 29.62
C ALA A 342 13.68 -13.96 29.42
N SER A 343 13.06 -12.85 29.83
CA SER A 343 11.64 -12.58 29.65
C SER A 343 11.26 -12.45 28.17
N PHE A 344 12.08 -11.75 27.37
CA PHE A 344 11.85 -11.62 25.93
C PHE A 344 11.98 -12.97 25.20
N LEU A 345 13.01 -13.75 25.52
CA LEU A 345 13.17 -15.10 24.96
C LEU A 345 12.03 -16.04 25.36
N GLN A 346 11.47 -15.89 26.56
CA GLN A 346 10.29 -16.63 26.98
C GLN A 346 9.06 -16.24 26.13
N TYR A 347 8.86 -14.94 25.94
CA TYR A 347 7.76 -14.41 25.12
C TYR A 347 7.79 -14.97 23.69
N ILE A 348 8.92 -14.86 22.99
CA ILE A 348 8.99 -15.33 21.59
C ILE A 348 8.90 -16.86 21.47
N LYS A 349 9.38 -17.63 22.46
CA LYS A 349 9.26 -19.10 22.46
C LYS A 349 7.84 -19.57 22.76
N SER A 350 7.10 -18.83 23.57
CA SER A 350 5.74 -19.19 23.95
C SER A 350 4.73 -19.22 22.79
N GLY A 351 5.04 -18.55 21.67
CA GLY A 351 4.24 -18.63 20.43
C GLY A 351 4.66 -19.75 19.48
N ILE A 352 5.65 -20.57 19.85
CA ILE A 352 6.30 -21.55 18.95
C ILE A 352 6.24 -22.97 19.53
N ASP A 353 6.31 -23.13 20.85
CA ASP A 353 6.33 -24.43 21.50
C ASP A 353 4.90 -25.02 21.65
N ASP A 354 4.71 -26.28 21.24
CA ASP A 354 3.43 -27.04 21.35
C ASP A 354 3.11 -27.51 22.80
N ASP A 355 3.83 -27.00 23.82
CA ASP A 355 3.79 -27.47 25.20
C ASP A 355 2.51 -27.04 25.99
N GLY A 356 1.47 -26.62 25.27
CA GLY A 356 0.19 -26.17 25.80
C GLY A 356 0.12 -24.64 25.98
N PRO A 357 -1.01 -24.12 26.49
CA PRO A 357 -1.21 -22.69 26.56
C PRO A 357 -0.21 -22.03 27.50
N THR A 358 0.41 -20.94 27.04
CA THR A 358 1.37 -20.16 27.81
C THR A 358 0.85 -18.76 28.06
N ASP A 359 0.69 -18.43 29.34
CA ASP A 359 0.39 -17.09 29.82
C ASP A 359 1.67 -16.40 30.27
N GLY A 360 1.79 -15.11 29.99
CA GLY A 360 2.89 -14.33 30.54
C GLY A 360 2.71 -12.83 30.44
N THR A 361 3.76 -12.14 30.85
CA THR A 361 3.85 -10.68 30.76
C THR A 361 5.27 -10.31 30.40
N LEU A 362 5.42 -9.51 29.36
CA LEU A 362 6.68 -8.90 28.96
C LEU A 362 6.65 -7.42 29.36
N THR A 363 7.71 -6.94 30.00
CA THR A 363 7.95 -5.51 30.17
C THR A 363 9.10 -5.12 29.28
N SER A 364 8.83 -4.18 28.37
CA SER A 364 9.78 -3.58 27.45
C SER A 364 9.80 -2.07 27.63
N TRP A 365 10.83 -1.44 27.07
CA TRP A 365 11.01 0.00 27.07
C TRP A 365 11.36 0.47 25.67
N ILE A 366 10.63 1.46 25.20
CA ILE A 366 10.93 2.20 23.98
C ILE A 366 11.57 3.53 24.40
N ILE A 367 12.79 3.77 23.95
CA ILE A 367 13.52 5.01 24.17
C ILE A 367 13.56 5.75 22.84
N ASP A 368 12.87 6.88 22.76
CA ASP A 368 12.83 7.69 21.54
C ASP A 368 14.19 8.36 21.24
N ALA A 369 14.31 8.97 20.07
CA ALA A 369 15.50 9.71 19.64
C ALA A 369 15.94 10.86 20.58
N ARG A 370 15.09 11.27 21.54
CA ARG A 370 15.39 12.30 22.55
C ARG A 370 15.73 11.70 23.92
N GLY A 371 15.72 10.38 24.05
CA GLY A 371 15.93 9.68 25.32
C GLY A 371 14.68 9.57 26.20
N HIS A 372 13.51 9.95 25.68
CA HIS A 372 12.24 9.78 26.39
C HIS A 372 11.86 8.29 26.41
N VAL A 373 11.47 7.78 27.58
CA VAL A 373 11.15 6.37 27.78
C VAL A 373 9.64 6.19 27.81
N THR A 374 9.14 5.22 27.04
CA THR A 374 7.80 4.64 27.19
C THR A 374 7.97 3.21 27.70
N THR A 375 7.35 2.88 28.83
CA THR A 375 7.31 1.51 29.34
C THR A 375 6.11 0.79 28.74
N GLU A 376 6.35 -0.34 28.10
CA GLU A 376 5.32 -1.16 27.49
C GLU A 376 5.17 -2.45 28.31
N ILE A 377 3.93 -2.78 28.67
CA ILE A 377 3.58 -4.02 29.36
C ILE A 377 2.67 -4.81 28.45
N GLU A 378 3.21 -5.88 27.85
CA GLU A 378 2.46 -6.80 27.01
C GLU A 378 2.04 -8.02 27.83
N LYS A 379 0.74 -8.21 27.99
CA LYS A 379 0.17 -9.45 28.53
C LYS A 379 -0.22 -10.33 27.37
N TYR A 380 0.14 -11.60 27.41
CA TYR A 380 -0.07 -12.50 26.30
C TYR A 380 -0.61 -13.85 26.77
N HIS A 381 -1.43 -14.45 25.91
CA HIS A 381 -1.92 -15.80 25.98
C HIS A 381 -1.71 -16.46 24.61
N PHE A 382 -0.80 -17.43 24.57
CA PHE A 382 -0.56 -18.25 23.38
C PHE A 382 -1.18 -19.63 23.61
N SER A 383 -1.97 -20.10 22.64
CA SER A 383 -2.47 -21.48 22.57
C SER A 383 -2.37 -21.99 21.13
N SER A 384 -2.60 -23.28 20.91
CA SER A 384 -2.59 -23.88 19.56
C SER A 384 -3.64 -23.26 18.62
N ASP A 385 -4.71 -22.71 19.20
CA ASP A 385 -5.90 -22.28 18.46
C ASP A 385 -6.13 -20.76 18.56
N SER A 386 -5.36 -20.06 19.40
CA SER A 386 -5.54 -18.63 19.66
C SER A 386 -4.24 -17.93 20.07
N TRP A 387 -4.03 -16.73 19.53
CA TRP A 387 -3.05 -15.78 20.00
C TRP A 387 -3.79 -14.53 20.48
N GLU A 388 -3.73 -14.26 21.78
CA GLU A 388 -4.24 -13.02 22.35
C GLU A 388 -3.10 -12.25 23.00
N SER A 389 -2.97 -10.97 22.70
CA SER A 389 -2.10 -10.06 23.46
C SER A 389 -2.79 -8.72 23.73
N GLU A 390 -2.49 -8.16 24.90
CA GLU A 390 -2.94 -6.84 25.33
C GLU A 390 -1.72 -6.02 25.73
N THR A 391 -1.49 -4.93 25.00
CA THR A 391 -0.41 -3.98 25.28
C THR A 391 -0.91 -2.79 26.09
N THR A 392 -0.21 -2.49 27.18
CA THR A 392 -0.38 -1.26 27.98
C THR A 392 0.87 -0.41 27.90
N ASP A 393 0.74 0.79 27.31
CA ASP A 393 1.81 1.78 27.26
C ASP A 393 1.71 2.74 28.45
N ILE A 394 2.84 2.98 29.10
CA ILE A 394 2.98 3.88 30.23
C ILE A 394 4.05 4.91 29.87
N ASP A 395 3.66 6.18 29.87
CA ASP A 395 4.57 7.31 29.68
C ASP A 395 5.60 7.36 30.81
N GLY A 396 6.88 7.37 30.44
CA GLY A 396 8.00 7.31 31.38
C GLY A 396 8.39 5.89 31.82
N GLY A 397 9.11 5.85 32.94
CA GLY A 397 9.70 4.63 33.49
C GLY A 397 11.19 4.55 33.20
N ARG A 398 11.76 3.37 33.43
CA ARG A 398 13.19 3.14 33.30
C ARG A 398 13.48 1.66 33.02
N PRO A 399 14.31 1.34 32.00
CA PRO A 399 14.86 0.00 31.83
C PRO A 399 15.43 -0.52 33.15
N THR A 400 14.95 -1.68 33.58
CA THR A 400 15.27 -2.22 34.91
C THR A 400 15.65 -3.69 34.80
N VAL A 401 16.73 -4.07 35.49
CA VAL A 401 17.23 -5.45 35.54
C VAL A 401 17.84 -5.76 36.90
N LYS A 402 17.90 -7.03 37.30
CA LYS A 402 18.62 -7.42 38.53
C LYS A 402 20.13 -7.39 38.31
N GLN A 403 20.87 -7.15 39.38
CA GLN A 403 22.32 -7.29 39.39
C GLN A 403 22.74 -8.69 38.92
N GLY A 404 23.65 -8.73 37.94
CA GLY A 404 24.08 -9.93 37.25
C GLY A 404 23.17 -10.36 36.10
N GLY A 405 22.06 -9.65 35.87
CA GLY A 405 21.15 -9.89 34.75
C GLY A 405 21.59 -9.19 33.47
N THR A 406 20.85 -9.48 32.40
CA THR A 406 21.15 -9.05 31.03
C THR A 406 19.92 -8.42 30.42
N LEU A 407 20.05 -7.18 29.96
CA LEU A 407 19.05 -6.57 29.07
C LEU A 407 19.38 -6.93 27.63
N LEU A 408 18.34 -7.25 26.87
CA LEU A 408 18.38 -7.23 25.42
C LEU A 408 18.15 -5.77 24.98
N VAL A 409 18.98 -5.29 24.06
CA VAL A 409 18.92 -3.94 23.50
C VAL A 409 18.92 -4.07 21.98
N ASN A 410 18.01 -3.36 21.33
CA ASN A 410 17.92 -3.25 19.88
C ASN A 410 17.60 -1.79 19.53
N GLY A 411 17.86 -1.36 18.30
CA GLY A 411 17.57 -0.01 17.89
C GLY A 411 18.03 0.28 16.48
N ASP A 412 17.39 1.28 15.88
CA ASP A 412 17.61 1.68 14.50
C ASP A 412 17.57 3.21 14.37
N LEU A 413 18.06 3.71 13.24
CA LEU A 413 17.84 5.11 12.86
C LEU A 413 16.36 5.33 12.61
N VAL A 414 15.83 6.42 13.15
CA VAL A 414 14.47 6.88 12.89
C VAL A 414 14.45 8.31 12.38
N ASP A 415 13.47 8.63 11.56
CA ASP A 415 13.18 10.00 11.15
C ASP A 415 12.48 10.79 12.27
N ARG A 416 12.11 12.05 11.99
CA ARG A 416 11.46 12.93 12.97
C ARG A 416 10.07 12.45 13.42
N PHE A 417 9.46 11.51 12.69
CA PHE A 417 8.16 10.92 12.96
C PHE A 417 8.26 9.53 13.60
N GLY A 418 9.49 9.01 13.77
CA GLY A 418 9.71 7.67 14.33
C GLY A 418 9.69 6.55 13.29
N ASN A 419 9.76 6.87 12.00
CA ASN A 419 9.89 5.87 10.94
C ASN A 419 11.32 5.38 10.85
N THR A 420 11.51 4.06 10.77
CA THR A 420 12.83 3.46 10.55
C THR A 420 13.42 3.94 9.23
N VAL A 421 14.67 4.40 9.29
CA VAL A 421 15.45 4.83 8.13
C VAL A 421 16.46 3.75 7.80
N THR A 422 16.29 3.13 6.64
CA THR A 422 17.18 2.10 6.09
C THR A 422 18.00 2.64 4.93
N ASP A 423 19.02 1.89 4.53
CA ASP A 423 19.72 2.15 3.27
C ASP A 423 18.89 1.75 2.03
N GLU A 424 19.46 1.92 0.83
CA GLU A 424 18.80 1.61 -0.45
C GLU A 424 18.44 0.12 -0.59
N ASP A 425 19.14 -0.75 0.12
CA ASP A 425 18.91 -2.20 0.12
C ASP A 425 17.91 -2.62 1.21
N GLY A 426 17.42 -1.68 2.01
CA GLY A 426 16.49 -1.92 3.12
C GLY A 426 17.17 -2.37 4.41
N ASN A 427 18.50 -2.23 4.52
CA ASN A 427 19.23 -2.61 5.73
C ASN A 427 19.29 -1.45 6.73
N SER A 428 19.16 -1.80 8.00
CA SER A 428 19.47 -0.88 9.09
C SER A 428 20.98 -0.72 9.27
N PRO A 429 21.47 0.48 9.65
CA PRO A 429 22.86 0.64 10.05
C PRO A 429 23.16 -0.15 11.33
N GLU A 430 24.41 -0.54 11.51
CA GLU A 430 24.88 -1.25 12.70
C GLU A 430 24.70 -0.40 13.96
N LEU A 431 24.16 -1.01 15.02
CA LEU A 431 23.99 -0.39 16.33
C LEU A 431 25.21 -0.65 17.21
N ALA A 432 25.80 0.42 17.75
CA ALA A 432 26.83 0.35 18.78
C ALA A 432 26.27 0.76 20.14
N VAL A 433 26.43 -0.07 21.17
CA VAL A 433 26.01 0.26 22.55
C VAL A 433 27.22 0.37 23.46
N THR A 434 27.28 1.44 24.25
CA THR A 434 28.31 1.68 25.26
C THR A 434 27.68 1.95 26.62
N SER A 435 28.41 1.67 27.70
CA SER A 435 28.01 1.97 29.08
C SER A 435 29.02 2.91 29.74
N ASP A 436 28.55 3.78 30.63
CA ASP A 436 29.42 4.59 31.50
C ASP A 436 30.13 3.75 32.59
N ILE A 437 29.64 2.55 32.87
CA ILE A 437 30.26 1.60 33.79
C ILE A 437 31.09 0.57 33.00
N ALA A 438 32.42 0.70 33.11
CA ALA A 438 33.37 -0.12 32.36
C ALA A 438 33.32 -1.64 32.64
N SER A 439 32.67 -2.07 33.73
CA SER A 439 32.49 -3.50 34.02
C SER A 439 31.34 -4.13 33.25
N ASP A 440 30.43 -3.32 32.70
CA ASP A 440 29.31 -3.84 31.91
C ASP A 440 29.82 -4.48 30.62
N VAL A 441 29.16 -5.56 30.21
CA VAL A 441 29.58 -6.35 29.06
C VAL A 441 28.51 -6.25 27.98
N VAL A 442 28.89 -5.65 26.85
CA VAL A 442 28.07 -5.57 25.63
C VAL A 442 28.56 -6.63 24.64
N ARG A 443 27.64 -7.45 24.12
CA ARG A 443 27.93 -8.47 23.09
C ARG A 443 26.71 -8.66 22.21
N GLU A 444 26.92 -9.09 20.97
CA GLU A 444 25.82 -9.61 20.14
C GLU A 444 25.07 -10.72 20.86
N ASP A 445 23.75 -10.75 20.67
CA ASP A 445 22.94 -11.83 21.21
C ASP A 445 23.22 -13.13 20.43
N PRO A 446 23.55 -14.25 21.12
CA PRO A 446 23.87 -15.49 20.43
C PRO A 446 22.67 -16.17 19.77
N ASP A 447 21.44 -15.85 20.20
CA ASP A 447 20.20 -16.41 19.65
C ASP A 447 19.55 -15.45 18.63
N LEU A 448 19.74 -14.13 18.80
CA LEU A 448 19.04 -13.09 18.05
C LEU A 448 19.93 -12.17 17.18
N GLY A 449 21.25 -12.22 17.33
CA GLY A 449 22.18 -11.29 16.66
C GLY A 449 22.18 -11.37 15.13
N ASP A 450 21.88 -12.53 14.55
CA ASP A 450 21.77 -12.70 13.10
C ASP A 450 20.49 -12.06 12.51
N TYR A 451 19.53 -11.68 13.35
CA TYR A 451 18.23 -11.14 12.95
C TYR A 451 18.12 -9.62 13.10
N GLY A 452 19.24 -8.93 13.34
CA GLY A 452 19.32 -7.48 13.40
C GLY A 452 20.21 -6.99 14.52
N ASN A 453 20.01 -5.74 14.93
CA ASN A 453 20.84 -5.03 15.91
C ASN A 453 20.66 -5.50 17.37
N PHE A 454 20.47 -6.80 17.63
CA PHE A 454 20.24 -7.34 18.97
C PHE A 454 21.54 -7.52 19.76
N LEU A 455 21.69 -6.72 20.81
CA LEU A 455 22.84 -6.73 21.71
C LEU A 455 22.40 -7.08 23.15
N ASN A 456 23.19 -7.91 23.81
CA ASN A 456 23.12 -8.17 25.24
C ASN A 456 23.96 -7.16 26.01
N VAL A 457 23.38 -6.53 27.02
CA VAL A 457 24.09 -5.72 28.00
C VAL A 457 23.95 -6.38 29.38
N THR A 458 25.06 -6.89 29.92
CA THR A 458 25.09 -7.56 31.23
C THR A 458 25.67 -6.64 32.29
N PHE A 459 25.02 -6.57 33.46
CA PHE A 459 25.31 -5.58 34.51
C PHE A 459 25.84 -6.23 35.80
N PRO A 460 27.16 -6.24 36.06
CA PRO A 460 27.73 -6.89 37.26
C PRO A 460 27.46 -6.15 38.58
N HIS A 461 27.18 -4.84 38.52
CA HIS A 461 27.06 -3.99 39.69
C HIS A 461 25.68 -3.37 39.79
N ALA A 462 25.13 -3.31 41.01
CA ALA A 462 23.86 -2.65 41.26
C ALA A 462 24.08 -1.14 41.38
N SER A 463 23.63 -0.39 40.40
CA SER A 463 23.60 1.07 40.42
C SER A 463 22.69 1.58 39.29
N VAL A 464 22.69 2.89 39.04
CA VAL A 464 22.13 3.42 37.80
C VAL A 464 23.26 3.51 36.79
N HIS A 465 23.06 2.89 35.62
CA HIS A 465 24.02 2.86 34.51
C HIS A 465 23.46 3.72 33.38
N ASN A 466 24.30 4.46 32.67
CA ASN A 466 23.88 5.24 31.52
C ASN A 466 24.41 4.60 30.25
N LEU A 467 23.50 4.01 29.48
CA LEU A 467 23.83 3.45 28.18
C LEU A 467 23.76 4.53 27.11
N THR A 468 24.58 4.38 26.08
CA THR A 468 24.53 5.18 24.85
C THR A 468 24.50 4.24 23.66
N ALA A 469 23.40 4.26 22.94
CA ALA A 469 23.21 3.55 21.69
C ALA A 469 23.46 4.52 20.52
N ALA A 470 24.31 4.13 19.58
CA ALA A 470 24.73 4.97 18.46
C ALA A 470 24.62 4.20 17.14
N ALA A 471 24.13 4.87 16.11
CA ALA A 471 24.07 4.37 14.75
C ALA A 471 24.27 5.56 13.79
N GLY A 472 25.12 5.39 12.77
CA GLY A 472 25.53 6.50 11.91
C GLY A 472 26.09 7.69 12.71
N ASP A 473 25.58 8.89 12.45
CA ASP A 473 25.96 10.13 13.14
C ASP A 473 25.10 10.44 14.38
N PHE A 474 24.19 9.54 14.76
CA PHE A 474 23.22 9.76 15.81
C PHE A 474 23.50 8.88 17.04
N ALA A 475 23.13 9.38 18.21
CA ALA A 475 23.20 8.62 19.45
C ALA A 475 22.09 9.03 20.42
N THR A 476 21.61 8.04 21.17
CA THR A 476 20.59 8.20 22.21
C THR A 476 21.13 7.60 23.51
N SER A 477 21.09 8.38 24.59
CA SER A 477 21.50 7.93 25.91
C SER A 477 20.30 7.75 26.83
N PHE A 478 20.33 6.70 27.65
CA PHE A 478 19.27 6.42 28.61
C PHE A 478 19.82 5.71 29.87
N ALA A 479 19.13 5.94 30.98
CA ALA A 479 19.49 5.36 32.26
C ALA A 479 18.84 3.97 32.44
N VAL A 480 19.59 3.03 32.99
CA VAL A 480 19.16 1.69 33.39
C VAL A 480 19.27 1.58 34.91
N GLU A 481 18.22 1.08 35.55
CA GLU A 481 18.23 0.74 36.98
C GLU A 481 18.64 -0.72 37.18
N VAL A 482 19.80 -0.94 37.81
CA VAL A 482 20.28 -2.28 38.16
C VAL A 482 20.01 -2.55 39.63
N VAL A 483 18.99 -3.36 39.90
CA VAL A 483 18.49 -3.63 41.25
C VAL A 483 19.40 -4.63 41.97
N PRO A 484 19.83 -4.38 43.22
CA PRO A 484 20.66 -5.33 43.97
C PRO A 484 20.00 -6.72 44.10
N THR A 485 20.78 -7.77 43.86
CA THR A 485 20.35 -9.13 44.16
C THR A 485 20.66 -9.44 45.62
N ALA A 486 19.63 -9.63 46.44
CA ALA A 486 19.81 -9.94 47.86
C ALA A 486 20.62 -11.23 48.04
N THR A 487 21.82 -11.11 48.63
CA THR A 487 22.60 -12.27 49.06
C THR A 487 22.00 -12.78 50.38
N ALA A 488 21.59 -14.05 50.42
CA ALA A 488 21.14 -14.66 51.66
C ALA A 488 22.24 -14.50 52.74
N PRO A 489 21.88 -14.15 54.00
CA PRO A 489 22.89 -14.00 55.05
C PRO A 489 23.68 -15.30 55.17
N VAL A 490 25.00 -15.21 55.03
CA VAL A 490 25.89 -16.33 55.24
C VAL A 490 25.67 -16.83 56.66
N SER A 491 25.09 -18.01 56.82
CA SER A 491 24.91 -18.61 58.14
C SER A 491 26.28 -18.75 58.79
N THR A 492 26.50 -18.04 59.89
CA THR A 492 27.74 -18.14 60.67
C THR A 492 27.96 -19.62 61.03
N PRO A 493 29.15 -20.20 60.75
CA PRO A 493 29.40 -21.59 61.10
C PRO A 493 29.19 -21.78 62.62
N PRO A 494 28.54 -22.87 63.06
CA PRO A 494 28.28 -23.09 64.47
C PRO A 494 29.60 -23.09 65.25
N VAL A 495 29.64 -22.31 66.34
CA VAL A 495 30.74 -22.32 67.31
C VAL A 495 30.90 -23.75 67.82
N VAL A 496 32.00 -24.41 67.46
CA VAL A 496 32.35 -25.73 67.98
C VAL A 496 32.82 -25.56 69.42
N THR A 497 31.96 -25.85 70.39
CA THR A 497 32.37 -26.08 71.78
C THR A 497 33.21 -27.36 71.88
N PRO A 498 34.36 -27.35 72.58
CA PRO A 498 35.22 -28.53 72.69
C PRO A 498 34.57 -29.67 73.51
N PRO A 499 34.89 -30.94 73.21
CA PRO A 499 34.19 -32.09 73.78
C PRO A 499 34.63 -32.39 75.23
N VAL A 500 33.65 -32.66 76.10
CA VAL A 500 33.85 -33.28 77.42
C VAL A 500 33.83 -34.82 77.27
N ALA A 501 34.69 -35.49 78.03
CA ALA A 501 35.05 -36.90 77.95
C ALA A 501 33.91 -37.94 78.13
N ALA A 502 34.11 -39.11 77.49
CA ALA A 502 33.29 -40.33 77.43
C ALA A 502 33.04 -41.02 78.80
N ALA A 503 32.18 -42.03 79.03
CA ALA A 503 31.67 -43.21 78.28
C ALA A 503 30.45 -43.84 79.08
N PRO A 504 29.91 -45.08 78.90
CA PRO A 504 30.16 -46.15 77.90
C PRO A 504 28.95 -46.96 77.30
N ILE A 505 29.22 -47.56 76.12
CA ILE A 505 28.90 -48.93 75.57
C ILE A 505 27.44 -49.41 75.31
N GLY A 506 27.23 -49.84 74.05
CA GLY A 506 26.21 -50.81 73.60
C GLY A 506 26.41 -51.33 72.15
N THR A 507 27.30 -52.32 71.98
CA THR A 507 27.39 -53.42 70.96
C THR A 507 26.71 -53.35 69.56
N VAL A 508 27.50 -53.10 68.49
CA VAL A 508 27.91 -53.93 67.29
C VAL A 508 26.90 -55.00 66.74
N PRO A 509 26.70 -55.21 65.39
CA PRO A 509 27.77 -55.38 64.39
C PRO A 509 27.65 -54.76 62.99
N ALA A 510 28.84 -54.56 62.42
CA ALA A 510 29.15 -54.23 61.04
C ALA A 510 28.90 -55.40 60.07
N ARG A 511 28.58 -55.06 58.81
CA ARG A 511 28.93 -55.89 57.64
C ARG A 511 29.69 -55.07 56.61
N THR A 512 30.71 -55.75 56.12
CA THR A 512 31.71 -55.39 55.12
C THR A 512 31.14 -55.37 53.69
N ALA A 513 31.82 -54.59 52.85
CA ALA A 513 31.60 -54.31 51.43
C ALA A 513 31.50 -55.53 50.48
N ALA A 514 30.85 -55.35 49.32
CA ALA A 514 31.29 -55.93 48.03
C ALA A 514 30.54 -55.33 46.79
N HIS A 515 31.33 -55.06 45.72
CA HIS A 515 31.00 -54.99 44.27
C HIS A 515 30.05 -53.89 43.74
N ALA A 516 30.44 -52.95 42.87
CA ALA A 516 31.11 -52.98 41.56
C ALA A 516 30.27 -53.54 40.39
N HIS A 517 29.99 -52.65 39.43
CA HIS A 517 29.73 -52.81 37.98
C HIS A 517 28.34 -52.54 37.39
N ALA A 518 28.42 -51.71 36.33
CA ALA A 518 27.62 -51.66 35.11
C ALA A 518 26.38 -50.74 35.06
N HIS A 519 26.62 -49.50 34.62
CA HIS A 519 25.62 -48.62 34.03
C HIS A 519 25.14 -49.19 32.69
N GLY A 520 23.85 -49.47 32.56
CA GLY A 520 23.20 -49.70 31.27
C GLY A 520 23.07 -48.40 30.49
N ARG A 521 23.70 -48.33 29.31
CA ARG A 521 23.38 -47.35 28.27
C ARG A 521 22.04 -47.75 27.64
N LEU A 522 21.07 -46.84 27.67
CA LEU A 522 19.97 -46.86 26.70
C LEU A 522 20.39 -45.98 25.52
N ALA A 523 20.32 -46.56 24.33
CA ALA A 523 20.49 -45.85 23.08
C ALA A 523 19.25 -44.98 22.86
N TYR A 524 19.46 -43.67 22.71
CA TYR A 524 18.49 -42.77 22.11
C TYR A 524 18.82 -42.72 20.61
N THR A 525 18.01 -43.41 19.81
CA THR A 525 17.97 -43.26 18.35
C THR A 525 17.06 -42.07 18.05
N GLY A 526 17.51 -41.21 17.15
CA GLY A 526 17.05 -39.83 17.03
C GLY A 526 15.56 -39.62 16.76
N SER A 527 15.13 -38.41 17.08
CA SER A 527 14.12 -37.69 16.33
C SER A 527 14.80 -36.47 15.70
N ASP A 528 14.52 -36.32 14.42
CA ASP A 528 15.07 -35.33 13.51
C ASP A 528 14.95 -33.90 14.04
N ALA A 529 16.05 -33.15 13.99
CA ALA A 529 16.03 -31.71 14.18
C ALA A 529 15.14 -31.12 13.09
N THR A 530 14.03 -30.53 13.50
CA THR A 530 13.08 -29.88 12.61
C THR A 530 13.68 -28.52 12.26
N ASP A 531 14.47 -28.48 11.19
CA ASP A 531 15.17 -27.29 10.64
C ASP A 531 14.22 -26.22 10.03
N SER A 532 13.00 -26.07 10.56
CA SER A 532 12.02 -25.07 10.10
C SER A 532 11.64 -24.00 11.14
N LEU A 533 12.23 -24.04 12.34
CA LEU A 533 11.93 -23.13 13.46
C LEU A 533 12.71 -21.79 13.55
N PRO A 534 13.86 -21.56 12.88
CA PRO A 534 14.57 -20.28 13.02
C PRO A 534 13.81 -19.07 12.45
N TRP A 535 12.98 -19.29 11.41
CA TRP A 535 12.31 -18.21 10.69
C TRP A 535 11.05 -17.71 11.42
N ALA A 536 10.33 -18.60 12.11
CA ALA A 536 9.17 -18.23 12.94
C ALA A 536 9.58 -17.39 14.15
N LEU A 537 10.73 -17.72 14.76
CA LEU A 537 11.34 -16.96 15.86
C LEU A 537 11.76 -15.55 15.43
N ALA A 538 12.26 -15.41 14.19
CA ALA A 538 12.61 -14.13 13.58
C ALA A 538 11.39 -13.24 13.32
N MET A 539 10.30 -13.81 12.79
CA MET A 539 9.07 -13.05 12.51
C MET A 539 8.35 -12.59 13.78
N LEU A 540 8.39 -13.38 14.86
CA LEU A 540 7.77 -13.03 16.14
C LEU A 540 8.60 -11.99 16.93
N ALA A 541 9.94 -12.10 16.91
CA ALA A 541 10.84 -11.14 17.54
C ALA A 541 10.84 -9.77 16.82
N ALA A 542 10.82 -9.77 15.48
CA ALA A 542 10.63 -8.56 14.70
C ALA A 542 9.23 -7.97 14.92
N GLY A 543 8.20 -8.83 14.97
CA GLY A 543 6.81 -8.45 15.22
C GLY A 543 6.59 -7.75 16.56
N ALA A 544 7.13 -8.26 17.67
CA ALA A 544 6.91 -7.63 18.98
C ALA A 544 7.67 -6.31 19.18
N ALA A 545 8.88 -6.19 18.61
CA ALA A 545 9.56 -4.90 18.55
C ALA A 545 8.79 -3.89 17.66
N LEU A 546 8.27 -4.36 16.52
CA LEU A 546 7.48 -3.55 15.57
C LEU A 546 6.07 -3.18 16.06
N VAL A 547 5.44 -4.02 16.88
CA VAL A 547 4.09 -3.78 17.45
C VAL A 547 4.15 -2.64 18.45
N GLY A 548 5.11 -2.65 19.39
CA GLY A 548 5.36 -1.52 20.29
C GLY A 548 5.75 -0.22 19.56
N LEU A 549 6.50 -0.35 18.45
CA LEU A 549 6.86 0.75 17.54
C LEU A 549 5.65 1.38 16.82
N ARG A 550 4.55 0.66 16.60
CA ARG A 550 3.34 1.15 15.89
C ARG A 550 2.19 1.55 16.84
N THR A 551 2.05 0.93 18.00
CA THR A 551 1.00 1.27 18.99
C THR A 551 1.20 2.63 19.64
N VAL A 552 2.46 3.01 19.95
CA VAL A 552 2.79 4.34 20.48
C VAL A 552 2.44 5.45 19.47
N ARG A 553 2.57 5.18 18.16
CA ARG A 553 2.22 6.12 17.07
C ARG A 553 0.74 6.51 17.07
N ARG A 554 -0.17 5.53 17.15
CA ARG A 554 -1.63 5.77 17.09
C ARG A 554 -2.19 6.58 18.26
N ARG A 555 -1.46 6.71 19.37
CA ARG A 555 -1.95 7.36 20.60
C ARG A 555 -1.29 8.71 20.90
N ALA A 556 -0.06 8.97 20.43
CA ALA A 556 0.53 10.30 20.50
C ALA A 556 -0.20 11.33 19.61
N GLN A 557 -0.98 10.86 18.63
CA GLN A 557 -1.78 11.67 17.70
C GLN A 557 -3.27 11.80 18.10
N ARG A 558 -3.71 11.30 19.27
CA ARG A 558 -5.07 11.52 19.82
C ARG A 558 -5.11 12.55 20.94
#